data_AF-A0AAW6NJP2-F1
#
_entry.id   AF-A0AAW6NJP2-F1
#
_cell.length_a   1.000
_cell.length_b   1.000
_cell.length_c   1.000
_cell.angle_alpha   90.00
_cell.angle_beta   90.00
_cell.angle_gamma   90.00
#
_symmetry.space_group_name_H-M   'P 1'
#
loop_
_entity.id
_entity.type
_entity.pdbx_description
1 polymer ?
#
loop_
_entity_poly.entity_id
_entity_poly.type
_entity_poly.pdbx_seq_one_letter_code
_entity_poly.pdbx_strand_id
1 'polypeptide(L)'
;MKQKITPSDIYRHALSGNILLSVYFQSPVILKKIQTFNGKIKFRQFEGDLLDKLCMLDRDGFIYGQNLRLCTEARYVCPVQQIIDTPLIGYEYVLIQRILARELKFPSPIVGARKTNHGIIVRFSEELFQIFETMSWKERVEKQISRLPKNTALDVIKKLTEVTTIKYNHNGCFPLYTLPPDACFVIRHTEVERLFNLYKKRESHPISPSRMTTPLSRLFWLACKHNDTISPLLNHPYKLLSIFEQWASDDGIGEKLDAETLKNALKRGSPSSTSLSG
;
A
#
# COMPACT_ATOMS: atom_id res chain seq x y z
N MET A 1 -24.53 -14.58 2.39
CA MET A 1 -23.30 -15.28 2.86
C MET A 1 -22.59 -14.36 3.83
N LYS A 2 -22.32 -14.78 5.08
CA LYS A 2 -21.47 -14.00 5.99
C LYS A 2 -20.05 -14.02 5.43
N GLN A 3 -19.59 -12.92 4.82
CA GLN A 3 -18.26 -12.85 4.27
C GLN A 3 -17.24 -12.90 5.42
N LYS A 4 -16.40 -13.94 5.45
CA LYS A 4 -15.34 -14.08 6.44
C LYS A 4 -14.18 -13.16 6.04
N ILE A 5 -13.82 -12.21 6.89
CA ILE A 5 -12.65 -11.34 6.68
C ILE A 5 -11.39 -12.20 6.68
N THR A 6 -10.58 -12.06 5.63
CA THR A 6 -9.28 -12.74 5.50
C THR A 6 -8.12 -11.81 5.88
N PRO A 7 -6.92 -12.35 6.18
CA PRO A 7 -5.72 -11.50 6.35
C PRO A 7 -5.45 -10.59 5.15
N SER A 8 -5.68 -11.09 3.94
CA SER A 8 -5.52 -10.28 2.71
C SER A 8 -6.42 -9.06 2.67
N ASP A 9 -7.63 -9.15 3.22
CA ASP A 9 -8.56 -8.03 3.33
C ASP A 9 -8.03 -6.96 4.28
N ILE A 10 -7.50 -7.38 5.44
CA ILE A 10 -6.88 -6.48 6.42
C ILE A 10 -5.75 -5.67 5.75
N TYR A 11 -4.81 -6.34 5.09
CA TYR A 11 -3.69 -5.65 4.45
C TYR A 11 -4.12 -4.73 3.30
N ARG A 12 -5.11 -5.13 2.48
CA ARG A 12 -5.67 -4.27 1.41
C ARG A 12 -6.31 -3.01 2.00
N HIS A 13 -7.13 -3.17 3.04
CA HIS A 13 -7.79 -2.04 3.69
C HIS A 13 -6.78 -1.12 4.39
N ALA A 14 -5.72 -1.66 5.00
CA ALA A 14 -4.64 -0.88 5.58
C ALA A 14 -3.87 -0.07 4.51
N LEU A 15 -3.47 -0.71 3.41
CA LEU A 15 -2.77 -0.05 2.29
C LEU A 15 -3.64 1.00 1.59
N SER A 16 -4.96 0.88 1.67
CA SER A 16 -5.92 1.85 1.13
C SER A 16 -6.26 2.97 2.12
N GLY A 17 -5.72 2.94 3.34
CA GLY A 17 -6.01 3.94 4.38
C GLY A 17 -7.39 3.80 5.03
N ASN A 18 -8.08 2.68 4.82
CA ASN A 18 -9.42 2.46 5.39
C ASN A 18 -9.37 2.08 6.87
N ILE A 19 -8.26 1.47 7.30
CA ILE A 19 -7.95 1.11 8.68
C ILE A 19 -6.48 1.42 8.97
N LEU A 20 -6.15 1.50 10.25
CA LEU A 20 -4.77 1.64 10.73
C LEU A 20 -4.19 0.29 11.14
N LEU A 21 -2.92 0.10 10.85
CA LEU A 21 -2.10 -0.93 11.48
C LEU A 21 -1.18 -0.28 12.51
N SER A 22 -0.79 -1.07 13.48
CA SER A 22 0.23 -0.69 14.47
C SER A 22 1.39 -1.67 14.37
N VAL A 23 2.52 -1.30 14.96
CA VAL A 23 3.64 -2.19 15.16
C VAL A 23 3.75 -2.47 16.66
N TYR A 24 3.76 -3.74 17.02
CA TYR A 24 4.11 -4.20 18.35
C TYR A 24 5.63 -4.39 18.43
N PHE A 25 6.24 -3.80 19.43
CA PHE A 25 7.65 -3.93 19.76
C PHE A 25 7.79 -4.62 21.11
N GLN A 26 8.32 -5.84 21.13
CA GLN A 26 8.62 -6.52 22.38
C GLN A 26 9.79 -5.85 23.11
N SER A 27 10.88 -5.57 22.40
CA SER A 27 12.01 -4.81 22.92
C SER A 27 11.75 -3.30 22.93
N PRO A 28 12.32 -2.55 23.90
CA PRO A 28 12.24 -1.09 23.92
C PRO A 28 12.82 -0.47 22.65
N VAL A 29 12.14 0.55 22.14
CA VAL A 29 12.58 1.33 20.98
C VAL A 29 12.72 2.80 21.33
N ILE A 30 13.54 3.51 20.57
CA ILE A 30 13.73 4.95 20.73
C ILE A 30 13.02 5.67 19.59
N LEU A 31 12.25 6.70 19.91
CA LEU A 31 11.57 7.54 18.94
C LEU A 31 12.27 8.88 18.83
N LYS A 32 12.53 9.34 17.60
CA LYS A 32 12.93 10.74 17.34
C LYS A 32 11.93 11.38 16.39
N LYS A 33 11.42 12.54 16.80
CA LYS A 33 10.41 13.28 16.04
C LYS A 33 10.95 13.69 14.69
N ILE A 34 10.18 13.45 13.64
CA ILE A 34 10.54 13.82 12.27
C ILE A 34 10.23 15.30 12.08
N GLN A 35 11.21 16.04 11.56
CA GLN A 35 11.03 17.45 11.22
C GLN A 35 10.17 17.59 9.97
N THR A 36 9.23 18.52 10.01
CA THR A 36 8.40 18.91 8.87
C THR A 36 8.67 20.36 8.48
N PHE A 37 8.55 20.64 7.18
CA PHE A 37 8.61 21.99 6.62
C PHE A 37 7.43 22.16 5.66
N ASN A 38 6.57 23.15 5.91
CA ASN A 38 5.34 23.37 5.16
C ASN A 38 4.47 22.10 5.03
N GLY A 39 4.33 21.34 6.13
CA GLY A 39 3.54 20.10 6.17
C GLY A 39 4.18 18.90 5.46
N LYS A 40 5.39 19.04 4.90
CA LYS A 40 6.13 17.95 4.24
C LYS A 40 7.28 17.45 5.12
N ILE A 41 7.58 16.17 5.03
CA ILE A 41 8.72 15.55 5.72
C ILE A 41 10.03 16.14 5.18
N LYS A 42 10.89 16.58 6.09
CA LYS A 42 12.19 17.15 5.74
C LYS A 42 13.26 16.07 5.60
N PHE A 43 13.99 16.13 4.49
CA PHE A 43 15.18 15.30 4.22
C PHE A 43 16.42 16.18 4.19
N ARG A 44 17.57 15.59 4.48
CA ARG A 44 18.88 16.23 4.27
C ARG A 44 19.88 15.26 3.67
N GLN A 45 20.86 15.81 2.98
CA GLN A 45 22.05 15.06 2.62
C GLN A 45 22.81 14.71 3.90
N PHE A 46 23.27 13.46 3.98
CA PHE A 46 24.05 12.96 5.09
C PHE A 46 25.52 13.22 4.82
N GLU A 47 26.07 14.16 5.58
CA GLU A 47 27.48 14.49 5.59
C GLU A 47 28.13 13.76 6.77
N GLY A 48 29.01 12.82 6.45
CA GLY A 48 29.68 11.96 7.42
C GLY A 48 30.79 11.16 6.76
N ASP A 49 31.71 10.65 7.58
CA ASP A 49 32.78 9.78 7.13
C ASP A 49 32.23 8.40 6.67
N LEU A 50 33.12 7.50 6.23
CA LEU A 50 32.73 6.16 5.79
C LEU A 50 31.98 5.38 6.89
N LEU A 51 32.43 5.48 8.13
CA LEU A 51 31.86 4.79 9.29
C LEU A 51 30.47 5.35 9.61
N ASP A 52 30.34 6.68 9.63
CA ASP A 52 29.08 7.37 9.85
C ASP A 52 28.06 6.97 8.78
N LYS A 53 28.46 6.96 7.51
CA LYS A 53 27.58 6.55 6.39
C LYS A 53 27.15 5.10 6.51
N LEU A 54 28.07 4.19 6.82
CA LEU A 54 27.76 2.76 6.99
C LEU A 54 26.74 2.54 8.11
N CYS A 55 26.89 3.22 9.24
CA CYS A 55 26.03 3.00 10.40
C CYS A 55 24.69 3.75 10.31
N MET A 56 24.66 4.91 9.65
CA MET A 56 23.50 5.82 9.63
C MET A 56 22.60 5.69 8.41
N LEU A 57 23.05 5.08 7.30
CA LEU A 57 22.24 4.89 6.09
C LEU A 57 21.69 3.47 5.98
N ASP A 58 20.68 3.28 5.12
CA ASP A 58 20.25 1.95 4.72
C ASP A 58 21.27 1.33 3.74
N ARG A 59 21.15 0.02 3.51
CA ARG A 59 22.08 -0.73 2.64
C ARG A 59 22.17 -0.13 1.24
N ASP A 60 21.04 0.16 0.61
CA ASP A 60 20.98 0.65 -0.76
C ASP A 60 21.37 2.13 -0.80
N GLY A 61 20.96 2.91 0.21
CA GLY A 61 21.41 4.28 0.40
C GLY A 61 22.93 4.42 0.56
N PHE A 62 23.58 3.46 1.22
CA PHE A 62 25.03 3.37 1.35
C PHE A 62 25.72 2.95 0.03
N ILE A 63 25.26 1.87 -0.60
CA ILE A 63 25.89 1.32 -1.82
C ILE A 63 25.77 2.28 -3.00
N TYR A 64 24.56 2.83 -3.22
CA TYR A 64 24.28 3.66 -4.40
C TYR A 64 24.51 5.15 -4.15
N GLY A 65 25.03 5.53 -2.98
CA GLY A 65 25.43 6.90 -2.68
C GLY A 65 24.27 7.91 -2.66
N GLN A 66 23.04 7.46 -2.40
CA GLN A 66 21.88 8.37 -2.29
C GLN A 66 22.07 9.36 -1.14
N ASN A 67 22.72 8.93 -0.05
CA ASN A 67 23.09 9.76 1.11
C ASN A 67 21.96 10.65 1.65
N LEU A 68 20.69 10.24 1.52
CA LEU A 68 19.52 11.01 1.97
C LEU A 68 18.96 10.42 3.25
N ARG A 69 18.73 11.27 4.26
CA ARG A 69 18.18 10.86 5.55
C ARG A 69 17.07 11.79 6.03
N LEU A 70 16.10 11.22 6.76
CA LEU A 70 15.10 11.97 7.50
C LEU A 70 15.77 12.92 8.51
N CYS A 71 15.34 14.17 8.51
CA CYS A 71 15.68 15.10 9.58
C CYS A 71 14.86 14.75 10.81
N THR A 72 15.54 14.51 11.92
CA THR A 72 14.88 14.29 13.21
C THR A 72 15.34 15.32 14.24
N GLU A 73 14.49 15.59 15.22
CA GLU A 73 14.84 16.40 16.37
C GLU A 73 15.89 15.70 17.24
N ALA A 74 16.67 16.49 17.99
CA ALA A 74 17.71 15.97 18.87
C ALA A 74 17.13 15.19 20.07
N ARG A 75 15.99 15.65 20.57
CA ARG A 75 15.27 15.00 21.68
C ARG A 75 14.73 13.65 21.23
N TYR A 76 14.91 12.66 22.09
CA TYR A 76 14.35 11.33 21.90
C TYR A 76 13.30 11.03 22.96
N VAL A 77 12.37 10.15 22.62
CA VAL A 77 11.31 9.66 23.49
C VAL A 77 11.43 8.14 23.57
N CYS A 78 11.35 7.60 24.78
CA CYS A 78 11.23 6.16 25.01
C CYS A 78 9.77 5.86 25.36
N PRO A 79 8.95 5.41 24.39
CA PRO A 79 7.54 5.14 24.62
C PRO A 79 7.39 4.00 25.63
N VAL A 80 6.49 4.18 26.59
CA VAL A 80 6.10 3.10 27.51
C VAL A 80 5.19 2.09 26.81
N GLN A 81 4.43 2.56 25.81
CA GLN A 81 3.56 1.73 25.00
C GLN A 81 4.38 0.92 23.99
N GLN A 82 4.17 -0.39 23.99
CA GLN A 82 4.79 -1.32 23.03
C GLN A 82 4.08 -1.37 21.67
N ILE A 83 2.84 -0.89 21.60
CA ILE A 83 2.04 -0.84 20.36
C ILE A 83 1.97 0.60 19.89
N ILE A 84 2.53 0.87 18.71
CA ILE A 84 2.60 2.23 18.14
C ILE A 84 2.03 2.19 16.73
N ASP A 85 1.15 3.13 16.41
CA ASP A 85 0.48 3.15 15.12
C ASP A 85 1.47 3.45 14.00
N THR A 86 1.26 2.84 12.84
CA THR A 86 2.07 3.14 11.66
C THR A 86 1.22 3.85 10.61
N PRO A 87 1.66 5.04 10.15
CA PRO A 87 0.96 5.77 9.10
C PRO A 87 1.08 5.13 7.70
N LEU A 88 1.92 4.10 7.54
CA LEU A 88 2.22 3.47 6.25
C LEU A 88 2.67 4.48 5.19
N ILE A 89 3.46 5.49 5.59
CA ILE A 89 3.98 6.55 4.70
C ILE A 89 5.49 6.44 4.46
N GLY A 90 6.07 5.28 4.70
CA GLY A 90 7.49 4.98 4.55
C GLY A 90 7.71 3.55 4.07
N TYR A 91 8.85 2.97 4.42
CA TYR A 91 9.20 1.61 3.99
C TYR A 91 8.29 0.54 4.60
N GLU A 92 7.65 0.83 5.73
CA GLU A 92 6.60 0.00 6.32
C GLU A 92 5.48 -0.35 5.32
N TYR A 93 5.16 0.53 4.37
CA TYR A 93 4.18 0.30 3.32
C TYR A 93 4.61 -0.85 2.41
N VAL A 94 5.90 -0.86 2.03
CA VAL A 94 6.50 -1.91 1.21
C VAL A 94 6.52 -3.25 1.97
N LEU A 95 6.71 -3.21 3.29
CA LEU A 95 6.63 -4.42 4.12
C LEU A 95 5.22 -5.02 4.09
N ILE A 96 4.17 -4.20 4.27
CA ILE A 96 2.78 -4.67 4.18
C ILE A 96 2.45 -5.16 2.76
N GLN A 97 2.92 -4.49 1.71
CA GLN A 97 2.75 -4.97 0.33
C GLN A 97 3.36 -6.36 0.12
N ARG A 98 4.55 -6.62 0.67
CA ARG A 98 5.21 -7.93 0.58
C ARG A 98 4.44 -9.01 1.34
N ILE A 99 3.90 -8.66 2.52
CA ILE A 99 3.05 -9.58 3.29
C ILE A 99 1.78 -9.90 2.49
N LEU A 100 1.09 -8.89 1.95
CA LEU A 100 -0.09 -9.09 1.10
C LEU A 100 0.21 -9.95 -0.13
N ALA A 101 1.34 -9.73 -0.80
CA ALA A 101 1.73 -10.54 -1.96
C ALA A 101 1.88 -12.02 -1.58
N ARG A 102 2.49 -12.33 -0.42
CA ARG A 102 2.61 -13.70 0.08
C ARG A 102 1.25 -14.33 0.40
N GLU A 103 0.37 -13.60 1.07
CA GLU A 103 -0.99 -14.05 1.36
C GLU A 103 -1.79 -14.38 0.09
N LEU A 104 -1.59 -13.59 -0.97
CA LEU A 104 -2.23 -13.78 -2.27
C LEU A 104 -1.49 -14.74 -3.20
N LYS A 105 -0.37 -15.33 -2.76
CA LYS A 105 0.51 -16.20 -3.56
C LYS A 105 1.02 -15.52 -4.85
N PHE A 106 1.23 -14.20 -4.78
CA PHE A 106 1.86 -13.42 -5.84
C PHE A 106 3.37 -13.28 -5.62
N PRO A 107 4.15 -13.09 -6.70
CA PRO A 107 5.55 -12.72 -6.57
C PRO A 107 5.68 -11.45 -5.73
N SER A 108 6.66 -11.43 -4.82
CA SER A 108 6.91 -10.25 -4.00
C SER A 108 7.34 -9.08 -4.89
N PRO A 109 6.85 -7.85 -4.63
CA PRO A 109 7.21 -6.70 -5.44
C PRO A 109 8.71 -6.43 -5.34
N ILE A 110 9.39 -6.37 -6.50
CA ILE A 110 10.85 -6.21 -6.61
C ILE A 110 11.30 -4.87 -6.01
N VAL A 111 10.62 -3.79 -6.38
CA VAL A 111 10.98 -2.41 -5.98
C VAL A 111 9.98 -1.80 -4.97
N GLY A 112 8.84 -2.48 -4.73
CA GLY A 112 7.74 -1.92 -3.93
C GLY A 112 7.21 -0.58 -4.49
N ALA A 113 6.28 0.05 -3.78
CA ALA A 113 5.85 1.41 -4.12
C ALA A 113 6.90 2.50 -3.82
N ARG A 114 7.92 2.19 -3.01
CA ARG A 114 8.93 3.15 -2.55
C ARG A 114 10.33 2.59 -2.77
N LYS A 115 11.09 3.27 -3.63
CA LYS A 115 12.44 2.88 -4.04
C LYS A 115 13.49 3.02 -2.93
N THR A 116 13.22 3.85 -1.93
CA THR A 116 14.19 4.27 -0.92
C THR A 116 13.69 3.95 0.48
N ASN A 117 14.56 3.32 1.28
CA ASN A 117 14.26 2.95 2.65
C ASN A 117 14.78 4.02 3.61
N HIS A 118 13.89 4.91 4.04
CA HIS A 118 14.24 5.99 4.96
C HIS A 118 14.08 5.61 6.44
N GLY A 119 13.87 4.32 6.73
CA GLY A 119 13.62 3.82 8.07
C GLY A 119 12.13 3.63 8.36
N ILE A 120 11.86 3.06 9.54
CA ILE A 120 10.50 2.79 10.00
C ILE A 120 9.91 4.07 10.60
N ILE A 121 8.75 4.46 10.08
CA ILE A 121 7.98 5.61 10.58
C ILE A 121 6.76 5.12 11.35
N VAL A 122 6.54 5.76 12.50
CA VAL A 122 5.38 5.54 13.37
C VAL A 122 4.71 6.86 13.74
N ARG A 123 3.44 6.77 14.12
CA ARG A 123 2.65 7.88 14.64
C ARG A 123 2.50 7.70 16.14
N PHE A 124 2.94 8.69 16.90
CA PHE A 124 2.85 8.70 18.34
C PHE A 124 2.35 10.08 18.79
N SER A 125 1.29 10.13 19.59
CA SER A 125 0.66 11.40 20.02
C SER A 125 0.36 12.37 18.87
N GLU A 126 -0.22 11.87 17.78
CA GLU A 126 -0.51 12.60 16.52
C GLU A 126 0.68 13.14 15.72
N GLU A 127 1.90 12.91 16.17
CA GLU A 127 3.11 13.34 15.46
C GLU A 127 3.86 12.16 14.83
N LEU A 128 4.70 12.46 13.84
CA LEU A 128 5.50 11.47 13.12
C LEU A 128 6.87 11.30 13.77
N PHE A 129 7.24 10.04 14.01
CA PHE A 129 8.52 9.68 14.58
C PHE A 129 9.21 8.63 13.72
N GLN A 130 10.54 8.71 13.67
CA GLN A 130 11.39 7.65 13.16
C GLN A 130 11.90 6.81 14.33
N ILE A 131 11.97 5.49 14.13
CA ILE A 131 12.46 4.55 15.15
C ILE A 131 13.98 4.40 15.09
N PHE A 132 14.58 4.35 16.27
CA PHE A 132 16.00 4.17 16.51
C PHE A 132 16.27 3.00 17.47
N GLU A 133 17.45 2.42 17.33
CA GLU A 133 18.04 1.46 18.27
C GLU A 133 19.32 2.03 18.87
N THR A 134 19.64 1.61 20.11
CA THR A 134 20.93 1.88 20.75
C THR A 134 21.77 0.63 20.80
N MET A 135 23.02 0.75 20.38
CA MET A 135 24.03 -0.31 20.45
C MET A 135 25.42 0.34 20.33
N SER A 136 26.47 -0.43 20.57
CA SER A 136 27.82 0.04 20.30
C SER A 136 28.02 0.29 18.80
N TRP A 137 28.92 1.22 18.45
CA TRP A 137 29.31 1.41 17.06
C TRP A 137 29.87 0.12 16.45
N LYS A 138 30.63 -0.66 17.22
CA LYS A 138 31.18 -1.95 16.78
C LYS A 138 30.08 -2.93 16.36
N GLU A 139 29.10 -3.19 17.22
CA GLU A 139 27.97 -4.08 16.91
C GLU A 139 27.18 -3.57 15.70
N ARG A 140 26.99 -2.25 15.59
CA ARG A 140 26.29 -1.65 14.45
C ARG A 140 27.05 -1.89 13.15
N VAL A 141 28.37 -1.73 13.14
CA VAL A 141 29.22 -1.98 11.97
C VAL A 141 29.10 -3.44 11.53
N GLU A 142 29.24 -4.38 12.46
CA GLU A 142 29.11 -5.83 12.18
C GLU A 142 27.72 -6.16 11.59
N LYS A 143 26.66 -5.58 12.16
CA LYS A 143 25.28 -5.73 11.68
C LYS A 143 25.07 -5.14 10.27
N GLN A 144 25.76 -4.07 9.91
CA GLN A 144 25.65 -3.47 8.57
C GLN A 144 26.50 -4.21 7.54
N ILE A 145 27.73 -4.61 7.89
CA ILE A 145 28.61 -5.38 7.01
C ILE A 145 27.97 -6.70 6.60
N SER A 146 27.32 -7.41 7.53
CA SER A 146 26.62 -8.67 7.23
C SER A 146 25.45 -8.52 6.23
N ARG A 147 24.96 -7.29 6.01
CA ARG A 147 23.90 -6.98 5.05
C ARG A 147 24.42 -6.58 3.67
N LEU A 148 25.72 -6.30 3.54
CA LEU A 148 26.34 -5.88 2.29
C LEU A 148 26.66 -7.09 1.39
N PRO A 149 26.71 -6.91 0.06
CA PRO A 149 27.29 -7.89 -0.84
C PRO A 149 28.74 -8.21 -0.47
N LYS A 150 29.17 -9.47 -0.64
CA LYS A 150 30.49 -9.95 -0.20
C LYS A 150 31.66 -9.05 -0.65
N ASN A 151 31.69 -8.67 -1.92
CA ASN A 151 32.77 -7.84 -2.47
C ASN A 151 32.80 -6.45 -1.81
N THR A 152 31.63 -5.80 -1.70
CA THR A 152 31.49 -4.50 -1.03
C THR A 152 31.86 -4.57 0.45
N ALA A 153 31.47 -5.65 1.13
CA ALA A 153 31.81 -5.86 2.54
C ALA A 153 33.32 -5.93 2.76
N LEU A 154 34.05 -6.67 1.91
CA LEU A 154 35.52 -6.78 1.99
C LEU A 154 36.21 -5.42 1.77
N ASP A 155 35.76 -4.67 0.76
CA ASP A 155 36.30 -3.33 0.48
C ASP A 155 36.09 -2.36 1.66
N VAL A 156 34.91 -2.42 2.29
CA VAL A 156 34.58 -1.60 3.46
C VAL A 156 35.42 -2.01 4.66
N ILE A 157 35.58 -3.30 4.93
CA ILE A 157 36.43 -3.79 6.04
C ILE A 157 37.86 -3.27 5.90
N LYS A 158 38.45 -3.38 4.69
CA LYS A 158 39.80 -2.91 4.41
C LYS A 158 39.95 -1.40 4.68
N LYS A 159 38.99 -0.60 4.20
CA LYS A 159 38.99 0.85 4.43
C LYS A 159 38.79 1.21 5.89
N LEU A 160 38.00 0.43 6.64
CA LEU A 160 37.77 0.68 8.07
C LEU A 160 39.01 0.34 8.92
N THR A 161 39.78 -0.69 8.56
CA THR A 161 41.04 -1.01 9.26
C THR A 161 42.11 0.08 9.14
N GLU A 162 42.02 0.93 8.11
CA GLU A 162 42.92 2.07 7.89
C GLU A 162 42.52 3.30 8.73
N VAL A 163 41.32 3.31 9.33
CA VAL A 163 40.80 4.45 10.11
C VAL A 163 40.97 4.20 11.61
N THR A 164 41.54 5.15 12.34
CA THR A 164 41.67 5.11 13.80
C THR A 164 40.31 5.41 14.44
N THR A 165 39.62 4.39 14.95
CA THR A 165 38.20 4.52 15.34
C THR A 165 37.97 4.48 16.85
N ILE A 166 38.30 5.58 17.53
CA ILE A 166 37.93 5.86 18.93
C ILE A 166 36.42 5.66 19.17
N LYS A 167 35.59 5.88 18.14
CA LYS A 167 34.12 5.74 18.17
C LYS A 167 33.61 4.32 18.53
N TYR A 168 34.41 3.26 18.34
CA TYR A 168 33.92 1.86 18.45
C TYR A 168 33.42 1.49 19.85
N ASN A 169 34.01 2.09 20.87
CA ASN A 169 33.70 1.79 22.28
C ASN A 169 32.54 2.62 22.84
N HIS A 170 31.97 3.52 22.04
CA HIS A 170 30.84 4.34 22.45
C HIS A 170 29.52 3.74 21.96
N ASN A 171 28.45 3.99 22.71
CA ASN A 171 27.10 3.68 22.27
C ASN A 171 26.62 4.78 21.32
N GLY A 172 26.01 4.35 20.22
CA GLY A 172 25.35 5.22 19.26
C GLY A 172 23.83 5.01 19.25
N CYS A 173 23.14 5.95 18.61
CA CYS A 173 21.69 5.89 18.39
C CYS A 173 21.44 5.88 16.87
N PHE A 174 21.02 4.74 16.35
CA PHE A 174 21.00 4.46 14.91
C PHE A 174 19.57 4.24 14.39
N PRO A 175 19.24 4.74 13.18
CA PRO A 175 17.91 4.51 12.61
C PRO A 175 17.68 3.03 12.28
N LEU A 176 16.45 2.57 12.53
CA LEU A 176 15.99 1.24 12.17
C LEU A 176 15.40 1.22 10.75
N TYR A 177 16.06 0.46 9.86
CA TYR A 177 15.66 0.27 8.46
C TYR A 177 14.87 -1.03 8.21
N THR A 178 14.89 -1.93 9.18
CA THR A 178 14.23 -3.24 9.13
C THR A 178 13.54 -3.46 10.45
N LEU A 179 12.34 -4.06 10.43
CA LEU A 179 11.69 -4.42 11.69
C LEU A 179 12.57 -5.40 12.47
N PRO A 180 12.72 -5.19 13.79
CA PRO A 180 13.36 -6.17 14.66
C PRO A 180 12.66 -7.55 14.57
N PRO A 181 13.38 -8.67 14.80
CA PRO A 181 12.80 -10.01 14.74
C PRO A 181 11.66 -10.25 15.73
N ASP A 182 11.68 -9.51 16.84
CA ASP A 182 10.70 -9.53 17.94
C ASP A 182 9.60 -8.46 17.78
N ALA A 183 9.52 -7.83 16.61
CA ALA A 183 8.48 -6.86 16.28
C ALA A 183 7.55 -7.40 15.18
N CYS A 184 6.26 -7.09 15.26
CA CYS A 184 5.28 -7.51 14.27
C CYS A 184 4.19 -6.46 14.04
N PHE A 185 3.57 -6.51 12.86
CA PHE A 185 2.40 -5.71 12.59
C PHE A 185 1.18 -6.31 13.29
N VAL A 186 0.41 -5.45 13.94
CA VAL A 186 -0.80 -5.81 14.68
C VAL A 186 -1.95 -4.89 14.26
N ILE A 187 -3.17 -5.37 14.44
CA ILE A 187 -4.39 -4.59 14.25
C ILE A 187 -5.08 -4.41 15.61
N ARG A 188 -5.46 -3.18 15.94
CA ARG A 188 -6.19 -2.90 17.18
C ARG A 188 -7.64 -3.34 17.05
N HIS A 189 -8.26 -3.69 18.18
CA HIS A 189 -9.67 -4.07 18.22
C HIS A 189 -10.60 -3.02 17.58
N THR A 190 -10.35 -1.73 17.83
CA THR A 190 -11.12 -0.62 17.25
C THR A 190 -11.06 -0.60 15.71
N GLU A 191 -9.91 -0.95 15.13
CA GLU A 191 -9.73 -1.02 13.68
C GLU A 191 -10.37 -2.28 13.08
N VAL A 192 -10.42 -3.37 13.85
CA VAL A 192 -11.20 -4.57 13.49
C VAL A 192 -12.70 -4.25 13.42
N GLU A 193 -13.24 -3.56 14.42
CA GLU A 193 -14.65 -3.12 14.41
C GLU A 193 -14.95 -2.17 13.25
N ARG A 194 -14.04 -1.23 12.97
CA ARG A 194 -14.12 -0.33 11.81
C ARG A 194 -14.19 -1.12 10.51
N LEU A 195 -13.35 -2.15 10.36
CA LEU A 195 -13.37 -3.03 9.20
C LEU A 195 -14.72 -3.77 9.08
N PHE A 196 -15.23 -4.37 10.16
CA PHE A 196 -16.54 -5.01 10.16
C PHE A 196 -17.66 -4.06 9.74
N ASN A 197 -17.64 -2.82 10.21
CA ASN A 197 -18.64 -1.82 9.84
C ASN A 197 -18.56 -1.43 8.35
N LEU A 198 -17.38 -1.43 7.74
CA LEU A 198 -17.23 -1.22 6.29
C LEU A 198 -17.90 -2.34 5.48
N TYR A 199 -17.74 -3.60 5.90
CA TYR A 199 -18.39 -4.74 5.26
C TYR A 199 -19.91 -4.74 5.47
N LYS A 200 -20.39 -4.43 6.68
CA LYS A 200 -21.83 -4.26 6.96
C LYS A 200 -22.46 -3.17 6.10
N LYS A 201 -21.78 -2.03 5.90
CA LYS A 201 -22.26 -0.95 5.02
C LYS A 201 -22.38 -1.42 3.57
N ARG A 202 -21.43 -2.21 3.07
CA ARG A 202 -21.53 -2.84 1.73
C ARG A 202 -22.67 -3.83 1.62
N GLU A 203 -22.99 -4.58 2.68
CA GLU A 203 -24.16 -5.48 2.69
C GLU A 203 -25.48 -4.69 2.74
N SER A 204 -25.52 -3.57 3.47
CA SER A 204 -26.70 -2.69 3.56
C SER A 204 -26.94 -1.82 2.32
N HIS A 205 -25.94 -1.72 1.45
CA HIS A 205 -26.04 -1.12 0.13
C HIS A 205 -25.74 -2.23 -0.86
N PRO A 206 -26.72 -3.13 -1.14
CA PRO A 206 -26.56 -4.00 -2.31
C PRO A 206 -26.19 -3.07 -3.45
N ILE A 207 -25.10 -3.38 -4.14
CA ILE A 207 -24.76 -2.73 -5.40
C ILE A 207 -26.05 -2.79 -6.19
N SER A 208 -26.75 -1.65 -6.29
CA SER A 208 -27.96 -1.58 -7.09
C SER A 208 -27.52 -2.10 -8.45
N PRO A 209 -28.15 -3.16 -8.99
CA PRO A 209 -27.70 -3.82 -10.21
C PRO A 209 -27.39 -2.72 -11.19
N SER A 210 -26.13 -2.68 -11.63
CA SER A 210 -25.49 -1.55 -12.33
C SER A 210 -26.46 -0.93 -13.32
N ARG A 211 -27.21 0.09 -12.86
CA ARG A 211 -28.20 0.71 -13.72
C ARG A 211 -27.36 1.40 -14.77
N MET A 212 -27.41 0.92 -16.02
CA MET A 212 -26.85 1.64 -17.16
C MET A 212 -27.22 3.12 -16.98
N THR A 213 -26.40 4.06 -17.44
CA THR A 213 -26.80 5.49 -17.41
C THR A 213 -27.67 5.81 -18.62
N THR A 214 -28.54 6.82 -18.54
CA THR A 214 -29.41 7.21 -19.67
C THR A 214 -28.64 7.44 -20.97
N PRO A 215 -27.46 8.10 -20.98
CA PRO A 215 -26.63 8.22 -22.18
C PRO A 215 -26.21 6.86 -22.76
N LEU A 216 -25.79 5.92 -21.89
CA LEU A 216 -25.36 4.59 -22.32
C LEU A 216 -26.52 3.77 -22.89
N SER A 217 -27.72 3.89 -22.31
CA SER A 217 -28.93 3.28 -22.90
C SER A 217 -29.30 3.86 -24.26
N ARG A 218 -29.12 5.17 -24.46
CA ARG A 218 -29.37 5.79 -25.78
C ARG A 218 -28.37 5.30 -26.82
N LEU A 219 -27.08 5.24 -26.46
CA LEU A 219 -26.04 4.69 -27.34
C LEU A 219 -26.32 3.23 -27.69
N PHE A 220 -26.68 2.43 -26.70
CA PHE A 220 -27.05 1.02 -26.89
C PHE A 220 -28.27 0.86 -27.79
N TRP A 221 -29.32 1.68 -27.60
CA TRP A 221 -30.50 1.66 -28.46
C TRP A 221 -30.17 2.06 -29.90
N LEU A 222 -29.34 3.10 -30.10
CA LEU A 222 -28.89 3.51 -31.44
C LEU A 222 -28.10 2.41 -32.13
N ALA A 223 -27.19 1.74 -31.41
CA ALA A 223 -26.44 0.61 -31.96
C ALA A 223 -27.36 -0.54 -32.41
N CYS A 224 -28.42 -0.83 -31.64
CA CYS A 224 -29.41 -1.83 -32.03
C CYS A 224 -30.29 -1.36 -33.21
N LYS A 225 -30.63 -0.07 -33.26
CA LYS A 225 -31.50 0.52 -34.31
C LYS A 225 -30.83 0.55 -35.68
N HIS A 226 -29.53 0.83 -35.72
CA HIS A 226 -28.75 0.95 -36.95
C HIS A 226 -28.09 -0.37 -37.40
N ASN A 227 -28.40 -1.49 -36.75
CA ASN A 227 -27.94 -2.81 -37.17
C ASN A 227 -29.07 -3.54 -37.89
N ASP A 228 -28.89 -3.81 -39.18
CA ASP A 228 -29.93 -4.38 -40.06
C ASP A 228 -30.46 -5.74 -39.59
N THR A 229 -29.61 -6.54 -38.94
CA THR A 229 -29.96 -7.88 -38.46
C THR A 229 -30.86 -7.85 -37.22
N ILE A 230 -30.65 -6.90 -36.31
CA ILE A 230 -31.33 -6.87 -34.99
C ILE A 230 -32.32 -5.71 -34.83
N SER A 231 -32.32 -4.72 -35.71
CA SER A 231 -33.26 -3.59 -35.70
C SER A 231 -34.74 -4.02 -35.68
N PRO A 232 -35.17 -5.05 -36.44
CA PRO A 232 -36.56 -5.55 -36.38
C PRO A 232 -36.95 -6.14 -35.02
N LEU A 233 -35.96 -6.52 -34.19
CA LEU A 233 -36.15 -7.19 -32.91
C LEU A 233 -36.13 -6.23 -31.71
N LEU A 234 -36.03 -4.92 -31.93
CA LEU A 234 -36.04 -3.90 -30.87
C LEU A 234 -37.24 -4.00 -29.92
N ASN A 235 -38.40 -4.44 -30.43
CA ASN A 235 -39.63 -4.62 -29.65
C ASN A 235 -39.72 -6.02 -28.99
N HIS A 236 -38.75 -6.89 -29.23
CA HIS A 236 -38.70 -8.28 -28.77
C HIS A 236 -37.41 -8.53 -27.96
N PRO A 237 -37.28 -7.95 -26.76
CA PRO A 237 -36.05 -8.00 -25.96
C PRO A 237 -35.57 -9.42 -25.65
N TYR A 238 -36.47 -10.39 -25.51
CA TYR A 238 -36.11 -11.80 -25.28
C TYR A 238 -35.42 -12.47 -26.48
N LYS A 239 -35.72 -12.04 -27.72
CA LYS A 239 -35.04 -12.54 -28.92
C LYS A 239 -33.66 -11.89 -29.10
N LEU A 240 -33.53 -10.63 -28.69
CA LEU A 240 -32.24 -9.94 -28.65
C LEU A 240 -31.30 -10.54 -27.60
N LEU A 241 -31.85 -10.93 -26.44
CA LEU A 241 -31.09 -11.57 -25.38
C LEU A 241 -30.37 -12.82 -25.88
N SER A 242 -31.07 -13.74 -26.56
CA SER A 242 -30.46 -14.95 -27.10
C SER A 242 -29.37 -14.68 -28.12
N ILE A 243 -29.50 -13.60 -28.91
CA ILE A 243 -28.47 -13.20 -29.89
C ILE A 243 -27.24 -12.66 -29.16
N PHE A 244 -27.43 -11.80 -28.16
CA PHE A 244 -26.31 -11.24 -27.39
C PHE A 244 -25.60 -12.27 -26.52
N GLU A 245 -26.32 -13.25 -25.97
CA GLU A 245 -25.70 -14.38 -25.25
C GLU A 245 -24.87 -15.25 -26.19
N GLN A 246 -25.33 -15.47 -27.43
CA GLN A 246 -24.55 -16.18 -28.43
C GLN A 246 -23.29 -15.41 -28.83
N TRP A 247 -23.40 -14.12 -29.14
CA TRP A 247 -22.24 -13.28 -29.46
C TRP A 247 -21.25 -13.19 -28.30
N ALA A 248 -21.76 -13.03 -27.07
CA ALA A 248 -20.93 -13.05 -25.87
C ALA A 248 -20.20 -14.38 -25.74
N SER A 249 -20.87 -15.51 -25.98
CA SER A 249 -20.24 -16.84 -25.96
C SER A 249 -19.16 -16.98 -27.03
N ASP A 250 -19.41 -16.50 -28.25
CA ASP A 250 -18.46 -16.58 -29.37
C ASP A 250 -17.19 -15.77 -29.10
N ASP A 251 -17.32 -14.64 -28.38
CA ASP A 251 -16.21 -13.77 -27.95
C ASP A 251 -15.62 -14.13 -26.57
N GLY A 252 -16.05 -15.24 -25.96
CA GLY A 252 -15.52 -15.72 -24.67
C GLY A 252 -15.96 -14.92 -23.43
N ILE A 253 -17.04 -14.15 -23.54
CA ILE A 253 -17.66 -13.37 -22.45
C ILE A 253 -18.68 -14.26 -21.72
N GLY A 254 -18.36 -14.64 -20.47
CA GLY A 254 -19.17 -15.59 -19.68
C GLY A 254 -20.22 -14.97 -18.75
N GLU A 255 -20.46 -13.66 -18.81
CA GLU A 255 -21.45 -13.01 -17.96
C GLU A 255 -22.88 -13.24 -18.48
N LYS A 256 -23.78 -13.72 -17.62
CA LYS A 256 -25.20 -13.91 -17.97
C LYS A 256 -25.90 -12.57 -18.05
N LEU A 257 -26.55 -12.32 -19.18
CA LEU A 257 -27.35 -11.12 -19.40
C LEU A 257 -28.75 -11.31 -18.79
N ASP A 258 -29.24 -10.27 -18.11
CA ASP A 258 -30.60 -10.27 -17.55
C ASP A 258 -31.60 -9.65 -18.54
N ALA A 259 -32.67 -10.40 -18.82
CA ALA A 259 -33.72 -10.01 -19.77
C ALA A 259 -34.41 -8.70 -19.36
N GLU A 260 -34.65 -8.49 -18.07
CA GLU A 260 -35.36 -7.32 -17.57
C GLU A 260 -34.47 -6.07 -17.61
N THR A 261 -33.17 -6.23 -17.33
CA THR A 261 -32.16 -5.19 -17.50
C THR A 261 -32.06 -4.74 -18.96
N LEU A 262 -32.03 -5.68 -19.91
CA LEU A 262 -31.98 -5.40 -21.35
C LEU A 262 -33.22 -4.62 -21.82
N LYS A 263 -34.40 -5.08 -21.45
CA LYS A 263 -35.68 -4.43 -21.76
C LYS A 263 -35.76 -3.01 -21.21
N ASN A 264 -35.33 -2.80 -19.96
CA ASN A 264 -35.31 -1.48 -19.33
C ASN A 264 -34.31 -0.53 -20.00
N ALA A 265 -33.15 -1.05 -20.43
CA ALA A 265 -32.16 -0.27 -21.17
C ALA A 265 -32.69 0.20 -22.53
N LEU A 266 -33.35 -0.68 -23.29
CA LEU A 266 -33.93 -0.36 -24.60
C LEU A 266 -35.07 0.67 -24.48
N LYS A 267 -35.99 0.48 -23.52
CA LYS A 267 -37.09 1.43 -23.28
C LYS A 267 -36.61 2.82 -22.87
N ARG A 268 -35.56 2.88 -22.07
CA ARG A 268 -35.01 4.18 -21.63
C ARG A 268 -34.16 4.85 -22.71
N GLY A 269 -33.53 4.05 -23.58
CA GLY A 269 -32.72 4.52 -24.69
C GLY A 269 -33.54 5.02 -25.88
N SER A 270 -34.76 4.52 -26.06
CA SER A 270 -35.63 4.94 -27.16
C SER A 270 -36.02 6.42 -27.05
N PRO A 271 -36.15 7.13 -28.18
CA PRO A 271 -36.65 8.50 -28.20
C PRO A 271 -38.06 8.55 -27.61
N SER A 272 -38.32 9.57 -26.77
CA SER A 272 -39.65 9.83 -26.25
C SER A 272 -40.57 10.17 -27.43
N SER A 273 -41.78 9.63 -27.45
CA SER A 273 -42.79 9.86 -28.51
C SER A 273 -43.15 11.34 -28.75
N THR A 274 -42.61 12.26 -27.96
CA THR A 274 -42.77 13.71 -28.08
C THR A 274 -41.86 14.37 -29.13
N SER A 275 -40.90 13.65 -29.73
CA SER A 275 -39.96 14.24 -30.72
C SER A 275 -40.23 13.90 -32.19
N LEU A 276 -41.45 13.44 -32.52
CA LEU A 276 -41.87 13.10 -33.90
C LEU A 276 -42.94 14.05 -34.47
N SER A 277 -43.13 15.23 -33.86
CA SER A 277 -43.87 16.34 -34.46
C SER A 277 -42.91 17.49 -34.77
N GLY A 278 -42.28 17.38 -35.94
CA GLY A 278 -41.49 18.41 -36.59
C GLY A 278 -41.62 18.22 -38.10
#